data_AF-A0A022GRE1-F1
#
_entry.id   AF-A0A022GRE1-F1
#
_cell.length_a   1.000
_cell.length_b   1.000
_cell.length_c   1.000
_cell.angle_alpha   90.00
_cell.angle_beta   90.00
_cell.angle_gamma   90.00
#
_symmetry.space_group_name_H-M   'P 1'
#
loop_
_entity.id
_entity.type
_entity.pdbx_description
1 polymer ?
#
loop_
_entity_poly.entity_id
_entity_poly.type
_entity_poly.pdbx_seq_one_letter_code
_entity_poly.pdbx_strand_id
1 'polypeptide(L)'
;MNLASILSTVVLASSVSVSSAPVERQLLAMTPTDFAQRFNTVAQDTGSGLALPSFKVKPGWHRAAPSSGVSVLVRASRSGYAIDEVVVVCREVERCFLTICTAALAIDDSVNPLLLQRFIVARIATELGEVGLVMSGLAYIVVTPKEDDYVAVVIRPYLPQERGASPGQARREPQDGAQPPQHGQAVPHGTPRHHHGPLTPIVLHTAAQKS
;
A
#
# COMPACT_ATOMS: atom_id res chain seq x y z
N MET A 1 56.48 14.92 42.66
CA MET A 1 56.64 13.51 42.25
C MET A 1 55.43 12.76 42.80
N ASN A 2 54.53 12.09 42.09
CA ASN A 2 54.46 11.64 40.70
C ASN A 2 52.99 11.30 40.34
N LEU A 3 52.63 11.55 39.07
CA LEU A 3 51.84 10.72 38.14
C LEU A 3 50.41 10.31 38.55
N ALA A 4 49.35 10.90 37.99
CA ALA A 4 48.72 10.54 36.71
C ALA A 4 47.99 9.18 36.73
N SER A 5 46.66 9.18 36.56
CA SER A 5 45.99 8.26 35.63
C SER A 5 44.51 8.58 35.41
N ILE A 6 44.11 8.44 34.15
CA ILE A 6 42.82 8.71 33.52
C ILE A 6 41.98 7.43 33.56
N LEU A 7 40.67 7.50 33.85
CA LEU A 7 39.71 6.43 33.53
C LEU A 7 38.29 7.02 33.38
N SER A 8 37.87 7.35 32.16
CA SER A 8 37.05 6.51 31.27
C SER A 8 35.54 6.62 31.53
N THR A 9 34.91 7.66 30.97
CA THR A 9 33.47 7.72 30.74
C THR A 9 33.09 6.77 29.60
N VAL A 10 32.52 5.62 29.93
CA VAL A 10 31.88 4.73 28.97
C VAL A 10 30.52 5.32 28.59
N VAL A 11 30.46 6.00 27.44
CA VAL A 11 29.19 6.40 26.81
C VAL A 11 28.66 5.17 26.08
N LEU A 12 27.61 4.56 26.62
CA LEU A 12 26.79 3.58 25.91
C LEU A 12 26.06 4.34 24.78
N ALA A 13 26.67 4.37 23.60
CA ALA A 13 25.97 4.76 22.39
C ALA A 13 24.91 3.70 22.11
N SER A 14 23.65 4.01 22.40
CA SER A 14 22.49 3.26 21.95
C SER A 14 22.44 3.35 20.42
N SER A 15 23.21 2.51 19.75
CA SER A 15 23.17 2.38 18.29
C SER A 15 21.89 1.65 17.91
N VAL A 16 20.85 2.42 17.56
CA VAL A 16 19.70 1.90 16.83
C VAL A 16 20.17 1.64 15.40
N SER A 17 20.47 0.39 15.08
CA SER A 17 20.75 -0.01 13.71
C SER A 17 19.45 0.04 12.92
N VAL A 18 19.21 1.15 12.22
CA VAL A 18 18.19 1.21 11.17
C VAL A 18 18.74 0.40 10.00
N SER A 19 18.38 -0.89 9.95
CA SER A 19 18.68 -1.73 8.81
C SER A 19 17.82 -1.29 7.64
N SER A 20 18.38 -0.45 6.76
CA SER A 20 17.84 -0.23 5.42
C SER A 20 18.23 -1.43 4.55
N ALA A 21 17.72 -2.62 4.87
CA ALA A 21 17.71 -3.68 3.87
C ALA A 21 16.90 -3.14 2.68
N PRO A 22 17.45 -3.15 1.44
CA PRO A 22 16.71 -2.68 0.29
C PRO A 22 15.42 -3.48 0.22
N VAL A 23 14.27 -2.81 0.37
CA VAL A 23 12.96 -3.43 0.18
C VAL A 23 12.97 -4.04 -1.21
N GLU A 24 13.01 -5.36 -1.26
CA GLU A 24 13.00 -6.11 -2.51
C GLU A 24 11.67 -5.77 -3.19
N ARG A 25 11.73 -4.98 -4.26
CA ARG A 25 10.53 -4.60 -5.00
C ARG A 25 10.02 -5.87 -5.63
N GLN A 26 8.85 -6.32 -5.19
CA GLN A 26 8.16 -7.43 -5.81
C GLN A 26 7.85 -7.05 -7.26
N LEU A 27 8.21 -7.95 -8.18
CA LEU A 27 8.07 -7.77 -9.62
C LEU A 27 7.02 -8.73 -10.17
N LEU A 28 6.40 -8.36 -11.28
CA LEU A 28 5.65 -9.31 -12.09
C LEU A 28 6.67 -10.22 -12.78
N ALA A 29 6.59 -11.52 -12.49
CA ALA A 29 7.48 -12.55 -13.00
C ALA A 29 7.17 -12.91 -14.48
N MET A 30 7.19 -11.89 -15.35
CA MET A 30 6.98 -12.00 -16.79
C MET A 30 7.77 -10.92 -17.54
N THR A 31 8.20 -11.19 -18.76
CA THR A 31 8.88 -10.19 -19.59
C THR A 31 7.86 -9.27 -20.29
N PRO A 32 8.30 -8.09 -20.79
CA PRO A 32 7.45 -7.24 -21.64
C PRO A 32 6.93 -7.96 -22.89
N THR A 33 7.72 -8.87 -23.45
CA THR A 33 7.32 -9.69 -24.60
C THR A 33 6.19 -10.64 -24.21
N ASP A 34 6.33 -11.35 -23.09
CA ASP A 34 5.31 -12.28 -22.59
C ASP A 34 4.00 -11.53 -22.30
N PHE A 35 4.09 -10.33 -21.73
CA PHE A 35 2.91 -9.50 -21.48
C PHE A 35 2.18 -9.14 -22.76
N ALA A 36 2.88 -8.67 -23.79
CA ALA A 36 2.25 -8.34 -25.07
C ALA A 36 1.60 -9.57 -25.72
N GLN A 37 2.25 -10.74 -25.64
CA GLN A 37 1.70 -12.00 -26.14
C GLN A 37 0.43 -12.41 -25.40
N ARG A 38 0.47 -12.45 -24.07
CA ARG A 38 -0.70 -12.80 -23.24
C ARG A 38 -1.85 -11.80 -23.42
N PHE A 39 -1.54 -10.52 -23.51
CA PHE A 39 -2.53 -9.48 -23.83
C PHE A 39 -3.23 -9.79 -25.14
N ASN A 40 -2.47 -10.11 -26.20
CA ASN A 40 -3.04 -10.43 -27.50
C ASN A 40 -3.86 -11.73 -27.49
N THR A 41 -3.44 -12.74 -26.73
CA THR A 41 -4.22 -13.97 -26.52
C THR A 41 -5.57 -13.66 -25.86
N VAL A 42 -5.56 -12.95 -24.73
CA VAL A 42 -6.81 -12.54 -24.05
C VAL A 42 -7.68 -11.67 -24.97
N ALA A 43 -7.07 -10.75 -25.71
CA ALA A 43 -7.77 -9.88 -26.65
C ALA A 43 -8.46 -10.67 -27.76
N GLN A 44 -7.83 -11.73 -28.26
CA GLN A 44 -8.36 -12.64 -29.26
C GLN A 44 -9.49 -13.50 -28.69
N ASP A 45 -9.28 -14.11 -27.51
CA ASP A 45 -10.26 -14.98 -26.86
C ASP A 45 -11.57 -14.23 -26.53
N THR A 46 -11.46 -12.93 -26.25
CA THR A 46 -12.59 -12.04 -25.96
C THR A 46 -13.17 -11.36 -27.20
N GLY A 47 -12.59 -11.54 -28.38
CA GLY A 47 -13.03 -10.88 -29.62
C GLY A 47 -12.90 -9.35 -29.58
N SER A 48 -12.03 -8.81 -28.71
CA SER A 48 -11.93 -7.37 -28.44
C SER A 48 -11.33 -6.54 -29.59
N GLY A 49 -10.60 -7.20 -30.51
CA GLY A 49 -9.87 -6.53 -31.59
C GLY A 49 -8.74 -5.62 -31.10
N LEU A 50 -8.32 -5.73 -29.83
CA LEU A 50 -7.18 -5.04 -29.28
C LEU A 50 -5.88 -5.77 -29.66
N ALA A 51 -4.80 -5.02 -29.85
CA ALA A 51 -3.49 -5.60 -30.13
C ALA A 51 -2.36 -4.73 -29.58
N LEU A 52 -1.33 -5.38 -29.04
CA LEU A 52 -0.05 -4.78 -28.72
C LEU A 52 1.03 -5.32 -29.67
N PRO A 53 1.98 -4.48 -30.09
CA PRO A 53 3.18 -4.96 -30.75
C PRO A 53 4.02 -5.76 -29.74
N SER A 54 4.88 -6.64 -30.25
CA SER A 54 5.87 -7.29 -29.40
C SER A 54 6.82 -6.24 -28.80
N PHE A 55 6.86 -6.15 -27.47
CA PHE A 55 7.84 -5.34 -26.77
C PHE A 55 9.17 -6.07 -26.69
N LYS A 56 10.27 -5.33 -26.83
CA LYS A 56 11.61 -5.90 -26.66
C LYS A 56 11.90 -6.15 -25.19
N VAL A 57 12.65 -7.20 -24.88
CA VAL A 57 13.20 -7.42 -23.53
C VAL A 57 14.32 -6.41 -23.29
N LYS A 58 13.96 -5.22 -22.79
CA LYS A 58 14.88 -4.17 -22.37
C LYS A 58 14.31 -3.40 -21.18
N PRO A 59 15.15 -2.82 -20.32
CA PRO A 59 14.69 -2.00 -19.19
C PRO A 59 13.93 -0.74 -19.63
N GLY A 60 13.16 -0.19 -18.70
CA GLY A 60 12.48 1.09 -18.87
C GLY A 60 11.06 0.98 -19.43
N TRP A 61 10.56 2.10 -19.94
CA TRP A 61 9.18 2.20 -20.41
C TRP A 61 9.00 1.73 -21.85
N HIS A 62 8.01 0.87 -22.03
CA HIS A 62 7.44 0.49 -23.32
C HIS A 62 6.05 1.11 -23.43
N ARG A 63 5.64 1.50 -24.63
CA ARG A 63 4.32 2.10 -24.87
C ARG A 63 3.77 1.63 -26.20
N ALA A 64 2.48 1.34 -26.23
CA ALA A 64 1.71 1.17 -27.45
C ALA A 64 0.27 1.66 -27.27
N ALA A 65 -0.45 1.83 -28.38
CA ALA A 65 -1.85 2.21 -28.39
C ALA A 65 -2.66 1.07 -29.01
N PRO A 66 -3.35 0.23 -28.21
CA PRO A 66 -4.13 -0.89 -28.76
C PRO A 66 -5.45 -0.45 -29.39
N SER A 67 -5.89 0.79 -29.15
CA SER A 67 -7.05 1.43 -29.78
C SER A 67 -6.91 2.95 -29.75
N SER A 68 -7.81 3.66 -30.44
CA SER A 68 -7.96 5.11 -30.28
C SER A 68 -8.16 5.47 -28.80
N GLY A 69 -7.61 6.61 -28.40
CA GLY A 69 -7.79 7.18 -27.06
C GLY A 69 -7.17 6.38 -25.90
N VAL A 70 -6.56 5.21 -26.13
CA VAL A 70 -6.01 4.35 -25.07
C VAL A 70 -4.54 4.06 -25.31
N SER A 71 -3.72 4.19 -24.26
CA SER A 71 -2.30 3.82 -24.26
C SER A 71 -2.03 2.79 -23.17
N VAL A 72 -1.29 1.75 -23.52
CA VAL A 72 -0.74 0.78 -22.56
C VAL A 72 0.75 1.07 -22.41
N LEU A 73 1.17 1.32 -21.18
CA LEU A 73 2.56 1.51 -20.79
C LEU A 73 3.01 0.33 -19.93
N VAL A 74 4.19 -0.19 -20.20
CA VAL A 74 4.78 -1.29 -19.44
C VAL A 74 6.15 -0.84 -18.96
N ARG A 75 6.35 -0.79 -17.65
CA ARG A 75 7.68 -0.49 -17.08
C ARG A 75 8.39 -1.80 -16.82
N ALA A 76 9.37 -2.11 -17.65
CA ALA A 76 10.27 -3.24 -17.40
C ALA A 76 11.25 -2.91 -16.28
N SER A 77 11.54 -3.91 -15.45
CA SER A 77 12.55 -3.85 -14.40
C SER A 77 13.94 -3.55 -14.96
N ARG A 78 14.91 -3.32 -14.08
CA ARG A 78 16.30 -2.99 -14.47
C ARG A 78 16.99 -4.07 -15.31
N SER A 79 16.57 -5.33 -15.21
CA SER A 79 17.10 -6.42 -16.03
C SER A 79 16.38 -6.54 -17.37
N GLY A 80 15.18 -5.97 -17.50
CA GLY A 80 14.30 -6.14 -18.67
C GLY A 80 13.50 -7.45 -18.66
N TYR A 81 13.82 -8.40 -17.77
CA TYR A 81 13.21 -9.75 -17.73
C TYR A 81 12.02 -9.87 -16.76
N ALA A 82 11.59 -8.75 -16.18
CA ALA A 82 10.44 -8.67 -15.29
C ALA A 82 9.74 -7.32 -15.51
N ILE A 83 8.50 -7.20 -15.07
CA ILE A 83 7.73 -5.94 -15.14
C ILE A 83 7.54 -5.38 -13.73
N ASP A 84 7.81 -4.08 -13.56
CA ASP A 84 7.55 -3.35 -12.32
C ASP A 84 6.08 -2.96 -12.21
N GLU A 85 5.50 -2.42 -13.29
CA GLU A 85 4.10 -2.03 -13.36
C GLU A 85 3.61 -1.92 -14.82
N VAL A 86 2.30 -2.09 -14.99
CA VAL A 86 1.58 -1.80 -16.23
C VAL A 86 0.62 -0.65 -15.95
N VAL A 87 0.57 0.33 -16.85
CA VAL A 87 -0.33 1.48 -16.76
C VAL A 87 -1.19 1.54 -18.00
N VAL A 88 -2.50 1.54 -17.83
CA VAL A 88 -3.45 1.81 -18.91
C VAL A 88 -3.95 3.23 -18.76
N VAL A 89 -3.67 4.08 -19.75
CA VAL A 89 -4.09 5.48 -19.79
C VAL A 89 -5.19 5.63 -20.82
N CYS A 90 -6.34 6.12 -20.39
CA CYS A 90 -7.53 6.32 -21.20
C CYS A 90 -7.88 7.81 -21.28
N ARG A 91 -7.94 8.34 -22.50
CA ARG A 91 -8.51 9.66 -22.81
C ARG A 91 -9.92 9.58 -23.38
N GLU A 92 -10.27 8.41 -23.91
CA GLU A 92 -11.61 8.10 -24.39
C GLU A 92 -12.17 6.94 -23.56
N VAL A 93 -13.46 7.00 -23.25
CA VAL A 93 -14.15 5.95 -22.47
C VAL A 93 -14.30 4.68 -23.30
N GLU A 94 -14.45 4.85 -24.62
CA GLU A 94 -14.58 3.75 -25.56
C GLU A 94 -13.36 2.84 -25.47
N ARG A 95 -13.60 1.55 -25.19
CA ARG A 95 -12.58 0.51 -25.02
C ARG A 95 -11.61 0.70 -23.85
N CYS A 96 -11.76 1.73 -23.02
CA CYS A 96 -10.92 1.92 -21.82
C CYS A 96 -11.05 0.74 -20.86
N PHE A 97 -12.28 0.44 -20.43
CA PHE A 97 -12.54 -0.65 -19.50
C PHE A 97 -12.15 -2.02 -20.08
N LEU A 98 -12.42 -2.22 -21.38
CA LEU A 98 -12.01 -3.42 -22.10
C LEU A 98 -10.49 -3.60 -22.06
N THR A 99 -9.72 -2.56 -22.39
CA THR A 99 -8.26 -2.60 -22.36
C THR A 99 -7.71 -2.84 -20.96
N ILE A 100 -8.31 -2.22 -19.93
CA ILE A 100 -7.92 -2.44 -18.53
C ILE A 100 -8.13 -3.91 -18.13
N CYS A 101 -9.27 -4.50 -18.49
CA CYS A 101 -9.55 -5.90 -18.20
C CYS A 101 -8.61 -6.84 -18.96
N THR A 102 -8.37 -6.59 -20.24
CA THR A 102 -7.43 -7.37 -21.05
C THR A 102 -6.02 -7.30 -20.46
N ALA A 103 -5.55 -6.12 -20.03
CA ALA A 103 -4.26 -5.97 -19.39
C ALA A 103 -4.19 -6.68 -18.02
N ALA A 104 -5.26 -6.60 -17.22
CA ALA A 104 -5.33 -7.27 -15.93
C ALA A 104 -5.29 -8.80 -16.08
N LEU A 105 -6.09 -9.35 -17.00
CA LEU A 105 -6.14 -10.79 -17.31
C LEU A 105 -4.85 -11.31 -17.95
N ALA A 106 -4.13 -10.47 -18.70
CA ALA A 106 -2.82 -10.83 -19.25
C ALA A 106 -1.75 -11.02 -18.17
N ILE A 107 -1.90 -10.31 -17.04
CA ILE A 107 -1.01 -10.42 -15.88
C ILE A 107 -1.44 -11.58 -14.99
N ASP A 108 -2.74 -11.67 -14.70
CA ASP A 108 -3.33 -12.63 -13.79
C ASP A 108 -4.73 -13.06 -14.29
N ASP A 109 -4.88 -14.33 -14.64
CA ASP A 109 -6.11 -14.90 -15.20
C ASP A 109 -7.23 -15.07 -14.16
N SER A 110 -6.93 -14.94 -12.86
CA SER A 110 -7.90 -15.04 -11.76
C SER A 110 -8.65 -13.74 -11.48
N VAL A 111 -8.31 -12.65 -12.18
CA VAL A 111 -8.92 -11.34 -11.98
C VAL A 111 -10.43 -11.40 -12.20
N ASN A 112 -11.18 -10.81 -11.26
CA ASN A 112 -12.62 -10.63 -11.39
C ASN A 112 -12.93 -9.31 -12.12
N PRO A 113 -13.37 -9.31 -13.40
CA PRO A 113 -13.57 -8.09 -14.17
C PRO A 113 -14.72 -7.23 -13.61
N LEU A 114 -15.77 -7.86 -13.07
CA LEU A 114 -16.91 -7.14 -12.51
C LEU A 114 -16.54 -6.36 -11.25
N LEU A 115 -15.70 -6.93 -10.39
CA LEU A 115 -15.18 -6.24 -9.20
C LEU A 115 -14.28 -5.06 -9.61
N LEU A 116 -13.40 -5.28 -10.59
CA LEU A 116 -12.54 -4.23 -11.14
C LEU A 116 -13.36 -3.08 -11.74
N GLN A 117 -14.43 -3.40 -12.48
CA GLN A 117 -15.36 -2.41 -13.05
C GLN A 117 -15.97 -1.51 -11.98
N ARG A 118 -16.57 -2.14 -10.96
CA ARG A 118 -17.26 -1.42 -9.88
C ARG A 118 -16.29 -0.51 -9.14
N PHE A 119 -15.09 -1.01 -8.86
CA PHE A 119 -14.05 -0.20 -8.22
C PHE A 119 -13.65 1.01 -9.07
N ILE A 120 -13.40 0.82 -10.37
CA ILE A 120 -13.02 1.91 -11.28
C ILE A 120 -14.12 2.97 -11.36
N VAL A 121 -15.36 2.55 -11.56
CA VAL A 121 -16.52 3.46 -11.62
C VAL A 121 -16.65 4.25 -10.31
N ALA A 122 -16.60 3.58 -9.16
CA ALA A 122 -16.74 4.24 -7.85
C ALA A 122 -15.56 5.18 -7.54
N ARG A 123 -14.34 4.87 -7.99
CA ARG A 123 -13.19 5.78 -7.88
C ARG A 123 -13.34 7.01 -8.77
N ILE A 124 -13.77 6.84 -10.02
CA ILE A 124 -14.00 7.95 -10.96
C ILE A 124 -15.14 8.85 -10.47
N ALA A 125 -16.22 8.25 -9.96
CA ALA A 125 -17.35 8.97 -9.37
C ALA A 125 -17.03 9.63 -8.01
N THR A 126 -15.79 9.51 -7.52
CA THR A 126 -15.31 10.03 -6.22
C THR A 126 -16.06 9.48 -5.00
N GLU A 127 -16.80 8.37 -5.15
CA GLU A 127 -17.49 7.66 -4.07
C GLU A 127 -16.49 6.93 -3.16
N LEU A 128 -15.37 6.51 -3.74
CA LEU A 128 -14.22 5.97 -3.02
C LEU A 128 -13.14 7.06 -2.97
N GLY A 129 -12.53 7.28 -1.81
CA GLY A 129 -11.35 8.16 -1.66
C GLY A 129 -10.13 7.63 -2.42
N GLU A 130 -8.93 8.17 -2.16
CA GLU A 130 -7.68 7.73 -2.80
C GLU A 130 -7.20 6.36 -2.29
N VAL A 131 -7.94 5.32 -2.66
CA VAL A 131 -7.68 3.92 -2.29
C VAL A 131 -7.37 3.07 -3.52
N GLY A 132 -6.57 2.03 -3.32
CA GLY A 132 -6.33 0.99 -4.31
C GLY A 132 -7.18 -0.25 -4.03
N LEU A 133 -7.55 -0.98 -5.08
CA LEU A 133 -8.12 -2.31 -4.97
C LEU A 133 -6.98 -3.33 -4.98
N VAL A 134 -6.99 -4.29 -4.04
CA VAL A 134 -6.02 -5.38 -4.01
C VAL A 134 -6.73 -6.69 -4.31
N MET A 135 -6.27 -7.41 -5.34
CA MET A 135 -6.78 -8.73 -5.71
C MET A 135 -5.59 -9.59 -6.16
N SER A 136 -5.55 -10.85 -5.74
CA SER A 136 -4.53 -11.83 -6.17
C SER A 136 -3.08 -11.34 -6.06
N GLY A 137 -2.76 -10.55 -5.03
CA GLY A 137 -1.42 -10.00 -4.84
C GLY A 137 -1.05 -8.82 -5.76
N LEU A 138 -2.01 -8.31 -6.55
CA LEU A 138 -1.87 -7.12 -7.38
C LEU A 138 -2.66 -5.94 -6.78
N ALA A 139 -2.07 -4.75 -6.87
CA ALA A 139 -2.72 -3.49 -6.57
C ALA A 139 -3.18 -2.82 -7.88
N TYR A 140 -4.45 -2.41 -7.90
CA TYR A 140 -5.09 -1.64 -8.96
C TYR A 140 -5.37 -0.24 -8.42
N ILE A 141 -4.70 0.76 -9.00
CA ILE A 141 -4.76 2.15 -8.53
C ILE A 141 -5.32 3.01 -9.65
N VAL A 142 -6.44 3.68 -9.37
CA VAL A 142 -7.08 4.60 -10.31
C VAL A 142 -6.60 6.02 -10.02
N VAL A 143 -6.00 6.63 -11.04
CA VAL A 143 -5.52 8.01 -11.04
C VAL A 143 -6.40 8.82 -11.99
N THR A 144 -7.03 9.85 -11.44
CA THR A 144 -7.87 10.82 -12.15
C THR A 144 -7.34 12.22 -11.81
N PRO A 145 -6.39 12.76 -12.58
CA PRO A 145 -5.87 14.09 -12.31
C PRO A 145 -6.99 15.12 -12.45
N LYS A 146 -6.98 16.15 -11.60
CA LYS A 146 -8.02 17.18 -11.61
C LYS A 146 -7.94 18.10 -12.83
N GLU A 147 -6.75 18.22 -13.40
CA GLU A 147 -6.43 19.18 -14.49
C GLU A 147 -6.29 18.50 -15.85
N ASP A 148 -6.42 17.17 -15.92
CA ASP A 148 -6.27 16.41 -17.16
C ASP A 148 -7.52 15.58 -17.48
N ASP A 149 -7.88 15.51 -18.76
CA ASP A 149 -8.97 14.69 -19.27
C ASP A 149 -8.51 13.23 -19.53
N TYR A 150 -7.92 12.58 -18.52
CA TYR A 150 -7.62 11.15 -18.61
C TYR A 150 -7.84 10.40 -17.31
N VAL A 151 -8.12 9.10 -17.46
CA VAL A 151 -8.10 8.11 -16.38
C VAL A 151 -6.90 7.21 -16.60
N ALA A 152 -6.09 7.00 -15.58
CA ALA A 152 -5.03 6.00 -15.61
C ALA A 152 -5.28 4.91 -14.56
N VAL A 153 -5.11 3.66 -14.97
CA VAL A 153 -5.12 2.51 -14.05
C VAL A 153 -3.72 1.91 -14.01
N VAL A 154 -3.12 1.93 -12.81
CA VAL A 154 -1.82 1.31 -12.54
C VAL A 154 -2.07 -0.08 -11.95
N ILE A 155 -1.44 -1.09 -12.54
CA ILE A 155 -1.46 -2.49 -12.11
C ILE A 155 -0.02 -2.86 -11.73
N ARG A 156 0.20 -3.23 -10.48
CA ARG A 156 1.53 -3.61 -9.97
C ARG A 156 1.43 -4.59 -8.81
N PRO A 157 2.50 -5.32 -8.46
CA PRO A 157 2.53 -6.12 -7.25
C PRO A 157 2.15 -5.30 -6.01
N TYR A 158 1.30 -5.86 -5.17
CA TYR A 158 0.95 -5.26 -3.89
C TYR A 158 2.08 -5.49 -2.89
N LEU A 159 2.73 -4.41 -2.49
CA LEU A 159 3.64 -4.41 -1.35
C LEU A 159 2.82 -3.97 -0.12
N PRO A 160 2.59 -4.85 0.87
CA PRO A 160 2.05 -4.41 2.13
C PRO A 160 2.99 -3.35 2.68
N GLN A 161 2.50 -2.12 2.89
CA GLN A 161 3.23 -1.20 3.74
C GLN A 161 3.31 -1.86 5.11
N GLU A 162 4.52 -2.20 5.57
CA GLU A 162 4.72 -2.34 7.00
C GLU A 162 4.23 -1.02 7.61
N ARG A 163 3.20 -1.09 8.45
CA ARG A 163 2.72 0.05 9.24
C ARG A 163 3.79 0.41 10.27
N GLY A 164 4.89 1.00 9.81
CA GLY A 164 5.90 1.65 10.63
C GLY A 164 5.46 3.09 10.89
N ALA A 165 5.06 3.35 12.13
CA ALA A 165 4.70 4.64 12.74
C ALA A 165 3.33 5.24 12.36
N SER A 166 2.36 5.04 13.25
CA SER A 166 1.26 5.99 13.40
C SER A 166 1.84 7.39 13.73
N PRO A 167 1.45 8.46 13.01
CA PRO A 167 1.76 9.82 13.41
C PRO A 167 0.85 10.18 14.59
N GLY A 168 1.29 9.88 15.82
CA GLY A 168 0.44 10.10 17.00
C GLY A 168 1.11 10.06 18.37
N GLN A 169 2.34 9.57 18.49
CA GLN A 169 3.04 9.53 19.78
C GLN A 169 4.36 10.30 19.74
N ALA A 170 4.26 11.59 19.41
CA ALA A 170 5.28 12.57 19.75
C ALA A 170 4.61 13.84 20.27
N ARG A 171 3.64 13.70 21.19
CA ARG A 171 3.13 14.81 21.99
C ARG A 171 2.40 14.34 23.24
N ARG A 172 3.14 14.16 24.34
CA ARG A 172 2.81 14.55 25.73
C ARG A 172 3.69 13.76 26.69
N GLU A 173 4.75 14.38 27.19
CA GLU A 173 5.13 14.21 28.59
C GLU A 173 4.59 15.43 29.35
N PRO A 174 3.79 15.22 30.41
CA PRO A 174 3.57 16.23 31.44
C PRO A 174 4.79 16.30 32.37
N GLN A 175 4.98 17.48 32.96
CA GLN A 175 5.95 17.80 34.00
C GLN A 175 5.99 16.77 35.14
N ASP A 176 7.18 16.28 35.49
CA ASP A 176 7.46 15.75 36.82
C ASP A 176 8.31 16.74 37.61
N GLY A 177 7.64 17.44 38.52
CA GLY A 177 8.24 18.08 39.68
C GLY A 177 8.00 17.22 40.93
N ALA A 178 9.03 17.16 41.78
CA ALA A 178 9.00 16.79 43.20
C ALA A 178 8.94 15.29 43.62
N GLN A 179 10.16 14.77 43.85
CA GLN A 179 10.67 14.14 45.10
C GLN A 179 10.09 12.78 45.63
N PRO A 180 10.96 11.80 46.01
CA PRO A 180 10.55 10.47 46.46
C PRO A 180 10.23 10.38 47.98
N PRO A 181 9.47 9.36 48.43
CA PRO A 181 9.04 9.23 49.83
C PRO A 181 10.06 8.45 50.70
N GLN A 182 10.23 8.88 51.96
CA GLN A 182 10.86 8.11 53.04
C GLN A 182 9.79 7.65 54.06
N HIS A 183 9.92 6.41 54.53
CA HIS A 183 9.11 5.76 55.56
C HIS A 183 9.54 6.16 56.98
N GLY A 184 8.58 6.31 57.91
CA GLY A 184 8.85 6.24 59.37
C GLY A 184 7.79 6.86 60.31
N GLN A 185 6.81 6.05 60.71
CA GLN A 185 6.03 6.04 61.99
C GLN A 185 5.30 7.30 62.53
N ALA A 186 3.97 7.20 62.68
CA ALA A 186 3.20 7.23 63.96
C ALA A 186 1.67 7.25 63.73
N VAL A 187 0.91 6.53 64.55
CA VAL A 187 -0.59 6.41 64.65
C VAL A 187 -1.03 7.35 65.80
N PRO A 188 -2.26 7.96 65.93
CA PRO A 188 -3.57 7.33 65.74
C PRO A 188 -4.82 8.17 65.33
N HIS A 189 -5.88 7.41 64.99
CA HIS A 189 -7.34 7.63 65.10
C HIS A 189 -8.07 8.81 64.42
N GLY A 190 -9.08 8.44 63.61
CA GLY A 190 -10.22 9.28 63.21
C GLY A 190 -10.97 8.78 61.96
N THR A 191 -12.13 8.14 62.12
CA THR A 191 -13.19 7.91 61.09
C THR A 191 -14.12 9.13 60.98
N PRO A 192 -15.12 9.25 60.04
CA PRO A 192 -15.38 8.61 58.72
C PRO A 192 -15.90 9.60 57.60
N ARG A 193 -16.12 9.11 56.35
CA ARG A 193 -17.26 9.37 55.39
C ARG A 193 -16.81 9.28 53.90
N HIS A 194 -17.30 8.28 53.12
CA HIS A 194 -18.38 8.34 52.08
C HIS A 194 -18.07 9.26 50.87
N HIS A 195 -18.11 8.85 49.59
CA HIS A 195 -19.20 8.21 48.83
C HIS A 195 -18.76 7.59 47.47
N HIS A 196 -19.53 6.56 47.04
CA HIS A 196 -19.97 6.10 45.69
C HIS A 196 -19.07 6.35 44.44
N GLY A 197 -18.86 5.43 43.50
CA GLY A 197 -19.57 4.23 43.05
C GLY A 197 -18.85 3.63 41.81
N PRO A 198 -19.41 2.61 41.12
CA PRO A 198 -18.63 1.44 40.69
C PRO A 198 -18.16 1.40 39.22
N LEU A 199 -17.11 0.59 39.03
CA LEU A 199 -16.58 0.07 37.76
C LEU A 199 -17.56 -0.90 37.11
N THR A 200 -17.74 -0.81 35.79
CA THR A 200 -18.28 -1.90 34.96
C THR A 200 -17.33 -2.24 33.81
N PRO A 201 -17.11 -3.54 33.52
CA PRO A 201 -16.24 -4.01 32.45
C PRO A 201 -17.00 -4.14 31.12
N ILE A 202 -16.31 -3.90 30.01
CA ILE A 202 -16.85 -4.14 28.65
C ILE A 202 -16.62 -5.61 28.28
N VAL A 203 -17.72 -6.33 28.10
CA VAL A 203 -17.77 -7.70 27.55
C VAL A 203 -18.05 -7.62 26.05
N LEU A 204 -17.24 -8.34 25.28
CA LEU A 204 -17.45 -8.65 23.87
C LEU A 204 -18.24 -9.96 23.79
N HIS A 205 -19.35 -10.04 23.02
CA HIS A 205 -19.64 -11.22 22.20
C HIS A 205 -20.75 -11.00 21.16
N THR A 206 -20.55 -11.77 20.11
CA THR A 206 -21.10 -11.88 18.76
C THR A 206 -22.55 -12.35 18.66
N ALA A 207 -23.20 -11.98 17.55
CA ALA A 207 -23.91 -12.85 16.58
C ALA A 207 -25.40 -12.52 16.33
N ALA A 208 -25.70 -12.42 15.02
CA ALA A 208 -26.87 -12.87 14.24
C ALA A 208 -28.27 -12.92 14.92
N GLN A 209 -29.40 -12.64 14.27
CA GLN A 209 -29.82 -13.06 12.94
C GLN A 209 -31.21 -12.47 12.62
N LYS A 210 -31.56 -12.48 11.32
CA LYS A 210 -32.90 -12.63 10.71
C LYS A 210 -33.92 -11.48 10.77
N SER A 211 -34.41 -11.14 9.58
CA SER A 211 -35.78 -11.54 9.22
C SER A 211 -35.80 -12.19 7.84
#